data_AF-A0A6V7L7Y7-F1
#
_entry.id   AF-A0A6V7L7Y7-F1
#
_cell.length_a   1.000
_cell.length_b   1.000
_cell.length_c   1.000
_cell.angle_alpha   90.00
_cell.angle_beta   90.00
_cell.angle_gamma   90.00
#
_symmetry.space_group_name_H-M   'P 1'
#
loop_
_entity.id
_entity.type
_entity.pdbx_description
1 polymer ?
#
loop_
_entity_poly.entity_id
_entity_poly.type
_entity_poly.pdbx_seq_one_letter_code
_entity_poly.pdbx_strand_id
1 'polypeptide(L)'
;LPKAVNAVDHKGRRALEVALKSRQPSLARTLVEHQADLNAKDSRGLTLLQSAILKGDSYAAEFIIEQLENNGASQHLSDQLNICEDNESSLRQYNGCTVLHLVAKHNTPDMVGVATKLLQAGIDRNIQDKRG
;
A
#
# COMPACT_ATOMS: atom_id res chain seq x y z
N LEU A 1 -4.83 14.41 18.65
CA LEU A 1 -4.25 13.04 18.72
C LEU A 1 -3.83 12.47 17.34
N PRO A 2 -4.59 12.57 16.23
CA PRO A 2 -4.19 11.94 14.95
C PRO A 2 -2.87 12.50 14.36
N LYS A 3 -2.52 13.76 14.67
CA LYS A 3 -1.24 14.37 14.29
C LYS A 3 -0.02 13.64 14.85
N ALA A 4 -0.12 13.04 16.03
CA ALA A 4 1.01 12.35 16.67
C ALA A 4 1.20 10.94 16.10
N VAL A 5 0.10 10.22 15.82
CA VAL A 5 0.13 8.87 15.23
C VAL A 5 0.70 8.89 13.81
N ASN A 6 0.40 9.95 13.05
CA ASN A 6 0.87 10.13 11.68
C ASN A 6 2.20 10.90 11.56
N ALA A 7 2.85 11.19 12.70
CA ALA A 7 4.17 11.79 12.70
C ALA A 7 5.20 10.81 12.08
N VAL A 8 6.20 11.39 11.41
CA VAL A 8 7.32 10.64 10.85
C VAL A 8 8.54 10.75 11.75
N ASP A 9 9.32 9.67 11.82
CA ASP A 9 10.63 9.68 12.47
C ASP A 9 11.66 10.49 11.64
N HIS A 10 12.87 10.60 12.15
CA HIS A 10 13.98 11.28 11.46
C HIS A 10 14.40 10.62 10.13
N LYS A 11 13.85 9.43 9.80
CA LYS A 11 14.03 8.74 8.52
C LYS A 11 12.80 8.89 7.62
N GLY A 12 11.81 9.71 8.00
CA GLY A 12 10.58 9.90 7.25
C GLY A 12 9.57 8.76 7.40
N ARG A 13 9.75 7.86 8.38
CA ARG A 13 8.89 6.68 8.56
C ARG A 13 7.81 6.91 9.60
N ARG A 14 6.59 6.47 9.31
CA ARG A 14 5.47 6.56 10.25
C ARG A 14 5.48 5.43 11.27
N ALA A 15 4.82 5.63 12.41
CA ALA A 15 4.68 4.59 13.43
C ALA A 15 4.08 3.28 12.85
N LEU A 16 3.08 3.41 11.97
CA LEU A 16 2.44 2.27 11.31
C LEU A 16 3.43 1.50 10.42
N GLU A 17 4.26 2.18 9.64
CA GLU A 17 5.30 1.55 8.80
C GLU A 17 6.30 0.76 9.64
N VAL A 18 6.67 1.30 10.81
CA VAL A 18 7.58 0.62 11.73
C VAL A 18 6.91 -0.63 12.32
N ALA A 19 5.64 -0.55 12.71
CA ALA A 19 4.88 -1.70 13.22
C ALA A 19 4.75 -2.82 12.18
N LEU A 20 4.43 -2.49 10.93
CA LEU A 20 4.34 -3.46 9.82
C LEU A 20 5.70 -4.09 9.51
N LYS A 21 6.76 -3.29 9.42
CA LYS A 21 8.13 -3.79 9.20
C LYS A 21 8.59 -4.72 10.32
N SER A 22 8.13 -4.47 11.54
CA SER A 22 8.44 -5.27 12.71
C SER A 22 7.50 -6.47 12.88
N ARG A 23 6.55 -6.68 11.96
CA ARG A 23 5.50 -7.73 12.00
C ARG A 23 4.73 -7.75 13.32
N GLN A 24 4.34 -6.56 13.80
CA GLN A 24 3.58 -6.39 15.04
C GLN A 24 2.12 -6.03 14.73
N PRO A 25 1.23 -7.01 14.50
CA PRO A 25 -0.14 -6.75 14.07
C PRO A 25 -0.95 -6.04 15.16
N SER A 26 -0.75 -6.38 16.43
CA SER A 26 -1.46 -5.76 17.55
C SER A 26 -1.14 -4.26 17.63
N LEU A 27 0.14 -3.90 17.53
CA LEU A 27 0.57 -2.50 17.51
C LEU A 27 0.01 -1.77 16.27
N ALA A 28 0.07 -2.40 15.10
CA ALA A 28 -0.47 -1.83 13.88
C ALA A 28 -1.99 -1.58 13.97
N ARG A 29 -2.76 -2.51 14.55
CA ARG A 29 -4.20 -2.35 14.78
C ARG A 29 -4.49 -1.18 15.72
N THR A 30 -3.79 -1.12 16.85
CA THR A 30 -3.95 0.01 17.78
C THR A 30 -3.64 1.34 17.12
N LEU A 31 -2.62 1.42 16.24
CA LEU A 31 -2.32 2.63 15.50
C LEU A 31 -3.46 3.01 14.54
N VAL A 32 -4.03 2.04 13.81
CA VAL A 32 -5.18 2.26 12.92
C VAL A 32 -6.42 2.70 13.69
N GLU A 33 -6.71 2.09 14.84
CA GLU A 33 -7.78 2.50 15.76
C GLU A 33 -7.62 3.96 16.22
N HIS A 34 -6.37 4.43 16.36
CA HIS A 34 -6.04 5.82 16.68
C HIS A 34 -5.88 6.71 15.43
N GLN A 35 -6.53 6.34 14.31
CA GLN A 35 -6.58 7.10 13.06
C GLN A 35 -5.21 7.23 12.36
N ALA A 36 -4.41 6.16 12.38
CA ALA A 36 -3.25 6.08 11.50
C ALA A 36 -3.68 6.13 10.03
N ASP A 37 -3.01 6.97 9.26
CA ASP A 37 -3.27 7.18 7.84
C ASP A 37 -2.72 6.01 7.03
N LEU A 38 -3.63 5.17 6.56
CA LEU A 38 -3.34 4.03 5.69
C LEU A 38 -3.04 4.44 4.24
N ASN A 39 -3.49 5.64 3.84
CA ASN A 39 -3.28 6.17 2.49
C ASN A 39 -2.07 7.12 2.41
N ALA A 40 -1.29 7.19 3.49
CA ALA A 40 -0.15 8.08 3.54
C ALA A 40 0.88 7.71 2.47
N LYS A 41 1.38 8.74 1.77
CA LYS A 41 2.39 8.58 0.72
C LYS A 41 3.80 8.69 1.28
N ASP A 42 4.71 7.90 0.71
CA ASP A 42 6.14 7.99 0.97
C ASP A 42 6.80 9.08 0.10
N SER A 43 8.12 9.26 0.24
CA SER A 43 8.88 10.25 -0.54
C SER A 43 8.92 10.00 -2.05
N ARG A 44 8.44 8.85 -2.52
CA ARG A 44 8.31 8.52 -3.94
C ARG A 44 6.90 8.80 -4.47
N GLY A 45 5.98 9.23 -3.60
CA GLY A 45 4.57 9.43 -3.93
C GLY A 45 3.73 8.15 -3.86
N LEU A 46 4.31 7.04 -3.37
CA LEU A 46 3.62 5.75 -3.27
C LEU A 46 2.86 5.64 -1.96
N THR A 47 1.63 5.14 -1.99
CA THR A 47 0.88 4.80 -0.78
C THR A 47 1.55 3.64 -0.03
N LEU A 48 1.18 3.47 1.25
CA LEU A 48 1.70 2.39 2.08
C LEU A 48 1.53 1.00 1.44
N LEU A 49 0.34 0.74 0.86
CA LEU A 49 0.03 -0.51 0.15
C LEU A 49 0.88 -0.68 -1.12
N GLN A 50 0.97 0.37 -1.95
CA GLN A 50 1.77 0.34 -3.18
C GLN A 50 3.25 0.04 -2.86
N SER A 51 3.79 0.66 -1.81
CA SER A 51 5.17 0.44 -1.34
C SER A 51 5.38 -0.99 -0.82
N ALA A 52 4.41 -1.57 -0.12
CA ALA A 52 4.47 -2.95 0.36
C ALA A 52 4.49 -3.96 -0.80
N ILE A 53 3.57 -3.81 -1.77
CA ILE A 53 3.51 -4.69 -2.94
C ILE A 53 4.80 -4.56 -3.76
N LEU A 54 5.28 -3.35 -4.05
CA LEU A 54 6.51 -3.13 -4.81
C LEU A 54 7.74 -3.81 -4.16
N LYS A 55 7.75 -3.93 -2.83
CA LYS A 55 8.81 -4.62 -2.07
C LYS A 55 8.57 -6.13 -1.93
N GLY A 56 7.42 -6.65 -2.37
CA GLY A 56 7.01 -8.03 -2.16
C GLY A 56 6.64 -8.36 -0.71
N ASP A 57 6.29 -7.36 0.10
CA ASP A 57 5.90 -7.53 1.50
C ASP A 57 4.42 -7.92 1.61
N SER A 58 4.15 -9.21 1.39
CA SER A 58 2.80 -9.78 1.44
C SER A 58 2.12 -9.54 2.79
N TYR A 59 2.85 -9.67 3.89
CA TYR A 59 2.32 -9.46 5.23
C TYR A 59 1.79 -8.04 5.43
N ALA A 60 2.60 -7.03 5.09
CA ALA A 60 2.17 -5.64 5.19
C ALA A 60 0.99 -5.38 4.24
N ALA A 61 1.03 -5.90 3.02
CA ALA A 61 -0.04 -5.73 2.04
C ALA A 61 -1.38 -6.32 2.52
N GLU A 62 -1.39 -7.57 3.01
CA GLU A 62 -2.60 -8.23 3.53
C GLU A 62 -3.20 -7.45 4.70
N PHE A 63 -2.36 -7.02 5.64
CA PHE A 63 -2.81 -6.23 6.78
C PHE A 63 -3.48 -4.92 6.32
N ILE A 64 -2.83 -4.19 5.41
CA ILE A 64 -3.36 -2.91 4.93
C ILE A 64 -4.69 -3.10 4.20
N ILE A 65 -4.81 -4.15 3.36
CA ILE A 65 -6.06 -4.47 2.66
C ILE A 65 -7.18 -4.74 3.67
N GLU A 66 -6.94 -5.60 4.65
CA GLU A 66 -7.92 -5.91 5.70
C GLU A 66 -8.36 -4.64 6.45
N GLN A 67 -7.42 -3.77 6.81
CA GLN A 67 -7.76 -2.51 7.49
C GLN A 67 -8.48 -1.52 6.59
N LEU A 68 -8.20 -1.47 5.29
CA LEU A 68 -8.91 -0.60 4.35
C LEU A 68 -10.34 -1.09 4.13
N GLU A 69 -10.56 -2.40 4.00
CA GLU A 69 -11.89 -3.02 3.92
C GLU A 69 -12.70 -2.71 5.18
N ASN A 70 -12.11 -2.91 6.36
CA ASN A 70 -12.77 -2.65 7.64
C ASN A 70 -13.15 -1.18 7.84
N ASN A 71 -12.35 -0.24 7.30
CA ASN A 71 -12.63 1.19 7.36
C ASN A 71 -13.50 1.70 6.20
N GLY A 72 -13.98 0.83 5.30
CA GLY A 72 -14.75 1.22 4.12
C GLY A 72 -13.96 2.09 3.12
N ALA A 73 -12.63 2.04 3.19
CA ALA A 73 -11.70 2.86 2.42
C ALA A 73 -11.18 2.17 1.14
N SER A 74 -11.91 1.16 0.65
CA SER A 74 -11.54 0.34 -0.52
C SER A 74 -11.33 1.15 -1.80
N GLN A 75 -11.87 2.38 -1.89
CA GLN A 75 -11.63 3.31 -2.99
C GLN A 75 -10.13 3.64 -3.20
N HIS A 76 -9.30 3.57 -2.16
CA HIS A 76 -7.86 3.83 -2.27
C HIS A 76 -7.06 2.66 -2.84
N LEU A 77 -7.69 1.48 -2.93
CA LEU A 77 -7.05 0.31 -3.53
C LEU A 77 -6.92 0.45 -5.05
N SER A 78 -7.78 1.24 -5.70
CA SER A 78 -7.73 1.51 -7.14
C SER A 78 -6.87 2.72 -7.51
N ASP A 79 -6.27 3.41 -6.53
CA ASP A 79 -5.45 4.60 -6.78
C ASP A 79 -4.27 4.27 -7.70
N GLN A 80 -4.17 5.03 -8.79
CA GLN A 80 -3.05 4.93 -9.72
C GLN A 80 -1.76 5.38 -9.04
N LEU A 81 -0.67 4.72 -9.41
CA LEU A 81 0.68 5.11 -9.01
C LEU A 81 1.00 6.46 -9.65
N ASN A 82 1.25 7.48 -8.82
CA ASN A 82 1.74 8.77 -9.25
C ASN A 82 3.12 8.99 -8.63
N ILE A 83 4.15 8.64 -9.40
CA ILE A 83 5.53 8.63 -8.92
C ILE A 83 6.15 9.98 -9.22
N CYS A 84 6.72 10.63 -8.19
CA CYS A 84 7.41 11.91 -8.37
C CYS A 84 8.63 11.71 -9.28
N GLU A 85 8.75 12.55 -10.32
CA GLU A 85 9.68 12.37 -11.45
C GLU A 85 11.18 12.39 -11.08
N ASP A 86 11.51 12.84 -9.86
CA ASP A 86 12.88 13.04 -9.37
C ASP A 86 13.54 11.77 -8.82
N ASN A 87 12.81 10.66 -8.66
CA ASN A 87 13.34 9.43 -8.06
C ASN A 87 13.43 8.28 -9.09
N GLU A 88 14.66 7.87 -9.39
CA GLU A 88 15.10 6.70 -10.17
C GLU A 88 14.31 6.33 -11.44
N SER A 89 15.00 6.43 -12.58
CA SER A 89 14.55 6.10 -13.94
C SER A 89 13.84 4.74 -14.11
N SER A 90 14.06 3.77 -13.20
CA SER A 90 13.44 2.44 -13.26
C SER A 90 11.99 2.39 -12.76
N LEU A 91 11.54 3.37 -11.97
CA LEU A 91 10.18 3.38 -11.44
C LEU A 91 9.17 4.09 -12.34
N ARG A 92 9.63 4.90 -13.31
CA ARG A 92 8.76 5.59 -14.30
C ARG A 92 7.86 4.63 -15.08
N GLN A 93 8.31 3.40 -15.34
CA GLN A 93 7.50 2.40 -16.04
C GLN A 93 6.24 1.97 -15.28
N TYR A 94 6.16 2.27 -13.99
CA TYR A 94 5.02 1.96 -13.13
C TYR A 94 4.05 3.14 -12.99
N ASN A 95 4.37 4.29 -13.59
CA ASN A 95 3.52 5.47 -13.48
C ASN A 95 2.18 5.24 -14.19
N GLY A 96 1.07 5.42 -13.49
CA GLY A 96 -0.27 5.08 -13.98
C GLY A 96 -0.67 3.60 -13.85
N CYS A 97 0.22 2.71 -13.38
CA CYS A 97 -0.18 1.35 -13.04
C CYS A 97 -1.02 1.35 -11.73
N THR A 98 -1.83 0.31 -11.54
CA THR A 98 -2.56 0.08 -10.28
C THR A 98 -1.83 -0.94 -9.41
N VAL A 99 -2.26 -1.11 -8.15
CA VAL A 99 -1.73 -2.15 -7.26
C VAL A 99 -1.89 -3.57 -7.83
N LEU A 100 -2.93 -3.82 -8.61
CA LEU A 100 -3.17 -5.12 -9.26
C LEU A 100 -2.12 -5.39 -10.35
N HIS A 101 -1.73 -4.37 -11.11
CA HIS A 101 -0.63 -4.49 -12.09
C HIS A 101 0.71 -4.78 -11.41
N LEU A 102 0.97 -4.16 -10.25
CA LEU A 102 2.19 -4.43 -9.49
C LEU A 102 2.21 -5.86 -8.95
N VAL A 103 1.11 -6.30 -8.32
CA VAL A 103 1.04 -7.64 -7.72
C VAL A 103 1.22 -8.74 -8.78
N ALA A 104 0.71 -8.51 -10.00
CA ALA A 104 0.86 -9.44 -11.13
C ALA A 104 2.31 -9.60 -11.61
N LYS A 105 3.21 -8.65 -11.29
CA LYS A 105 4.65 -8.82 -11.56
C LYS A 105 5.34 -9.75 -10.57
N HIS A 106 4.75 -10.02 -9.41
CA HIS A 106 5.30 -10.95 -8.44
C HIS A 106 4.78 -12.36 -8.73
N ASN A 107 5.70 -13.31 -8.93
CA ASN A 107 5.36 -14.73 -9.14
C ASN A 107 5.44 -15.54 -7.83
N THR A 108 5.28 -14.88 -6.68
CA THR A 108 5.35 -15.56 -5.37
C THR A 108 3.97 -15.98 -4.91
N PRO A 109 3.82 -17.17 -4.28
CA PRO A 109 2.52 -17.68 -3.83
C PRO A 109 1.85 -16.73 -2.83
N ASP A 110 2.63 -16.09 -1.96
CA ASP A 110 2.12 -15.12 -0.99
C ASP A 110 1.51 -13.89 -1.68
N MET A 111 2.10 -13.44 -2.79
CA MET A 111 1.56 -12.30 -3.54
C MET A 111 0.33 -12.67 -4.36
N VAL A 112 0.17 -13.94 -4.75
CA VAL A 112 -1.09 -14.45 -5.33
C VAL A 112 -2.22 -14.40 -4.29
N GLY A 113 -1.92 -14.67 -3.01
CA GLY A 113 -2.86 -14.49 -1.91
C GLY A 113 -3.35 -13.05 -1.78
N VAL A 114 -2.40 -12.10 -1.80
CA VAL A 114 -2.71 -10.66 -1.81
C VAL A 114 -3.51 -10.25 -3.04
N ALA A 115 -3.15 -10.74 -4.24
CA ALA A 115 -3.90 -10.49 -5.46
C ALA A 115 -5.36 -10.94 -5.34
N THR A 116 -5.57 -12.12 -4.76
CA THR A 116 -6.90 -12.68 -4.52
C THR A 116 -7.70 -11.81 -3.56
N LYS A 117 -7.09 -11.33 -2.47
CA LYS A 117 -7.74 -10.40 -1.52
C LYS A 117 -8.09 -9.07 -2.18
N LEU A 118 -7.17 -8.49 -2.96
CA LEU A 118 -7.43 -7.28 -3.73
C LEU A 118 -8.63 -7.42 -4.68
N LEU A 119 -8.78 -8.59 -5.33
CA LEU A 119 -9.94 -8.89 -6.17
C LEU A 119 -11.23 -9.07 -5.37
N GLN A 120 -11.16 -9.69 -4.19
CA GLN A 120 -12.30 -9.86 -3.27
C GLN A 120 -12.75 -8.53 -2.67
N ALA A 121 -11.82 -7.61 -2.42
CA ALA A 121 -12.06 -6.25 -1.93
C ALA A 121 -12.85 -5.36 -2.91
N GLY A 122 -13.21 -5.89 -4.08
CA GLY A 122 -14.03 -5.19 -5.07
C GLY A 122 -13.24 -4.23 -5.96
N ILE A 123 -11.91 -4.37 -6.04
CA ILE A 123 -11.13 -3.59 -7.01
C ILE A 123 -11.60 -3.93 -8.42
N ASP A 124 -12.03 -2.91 -9.15
CA ASP A 124 -12.43 -3.04 -10.54
C ASP A 124 -11.29 -3.64 -11.36
N ARG A 125 -11.50 -4.89 -11.78
CA ARG A 125 -10.61 -5.66 -12.67
C ARG A 125 -10.39 -5.00 -14.03
N ASN A 126 -11.21 -4.00 -14.36
CA ASN A 126 -11.28 -3.37 -15.66
C ASN A 126 -10.56 -2.02 -15.73
N ILE A 127 -9.81 -1.64 -14.69
CA ILE A 127 -8.94 -0.45 -14.78
C ILE A 127 -7.75 -0.83 -15.67
N GLN A 128 -7.89 -0.57 -16.96
CA GLN A 128 -6.82 -0.72 -17.93
C GLN A 128 -5.62 0.15 -17.55
N ASP A 129 -4.45 -0.49 -17.54
CA ASP A 129 -3.15 0.16 -17.64
C ASP A 129 -3.11 1.02 -18.93
N LYS A 130 -2.39 2.17 -18.90
CA LYS A 130 -2.22 3.07 -20.07
C LYS A 130 -1.65 2.39 -21.32
N ARG A 131 -1.22 1.12 -21.22
CA ARG A 131 -0.77 0.28 -22.33
C ARG A 131 -1.89 -0.39 -23.14
N GLY A 132 -3.17 -0.24 -22.74
CA GLY A 132 -4.32 -0.75 -23.49
C GLY A 132 -4.61 -2.22 -23.23
#